data_AF-A0A3P8HAP3-F1
#
_entry.id   AF-A0A3P8HAP3-F1
#
_cell.length_a   1.000
_cell.length_b   1.000
_cell.length_c   1.000
_cell.angle_alpha   90.00
_cell.angle_beta   90.00
_cell.angle_gamma   90.00
#
_symmetry.space_group_name_H-M   'P 1'
#
loop_
_entity.id
_entity.type
_entity.pdbx_description
1 polymer ?
#
loop_
_entity_poly.entity_id
_entity_poly.type
_entity_poly.pdbx_seq_one_letter_code
_entity_poly.pdbx_strand_id
1 'polypeptide(L)'
;MPRPLFNYIPGFEYLVRAGWTPDGTYVWCQLITRTQNRLELILIPVANFQSTNSTVPSDLCANETGTHDRQSPCIRLVVEEDVEFWVKITFVWASHRSGFSHLYLMQRSWASWSDLIGSVTPVDAPNAGTALILDAEELFTAQLTSGSWEVTGEQIWLDETHQLVYFEANREHPLLRNIYAVSYACSTRGRLIRLTPTCPSVVSTAENEIQSGEDSLLSASPPVFRAGQSYFTTGASCFDPTFPLCPSLNDYPLSYEVSALDVESGWAVLTSSSLSRLPGTQVVRIVFQSVSSSSDISISSPASTTNPDLLGPTRMEPSFRHVAWLRQHVSHHSAASQFIRPCDPPKVVRYNIDEAEFEMIDPSQSNHPQPNPPLSSPTASRHHYPQTFLYGLFLMHAMLYCHFGYAVFLCDCRGSANRGILFAGHIKDRLGQVELNDHVAFLKHVANSTGLIDMSRVAITGYSYGGYMSLMAAMHYSHIYRAVVACSPVVDWIYYDTAYTERYLGLPRENPTAYW
;
A
#
# COMPACT_ATOMS: atom_id res chain seq x y z
N MET A 1 30.74 11.17 -12.94
CA MET A 1 30.24 12.55 -13.12
C MET A 1 31.38 13.52 -12.80
N PRO A 2 31.47 14.66 -13.49
CA PRO A 2 32.46 15.72 -13.25
C PRO A 2 32.49 16.23 -11.80
N ARG A 3 31.35 16.26 -11.11
CA ARG A 3 31.22 16.56 -9.67
C ARG A 3 30.39 15.48 -8.97
N PRO A 4 30.47 15.38 -7.62
CA PRO A 4 29.59 14.52 -6.84
C PRO A 4 28.10 14.88 -7.01
N LEU A 5 27.21 13.89 -6.98
CA LEU A 5 25.76 14.08 -7.20
C LEU A 5 25.13 15.13 -6.26
N PHE A 6 25.57 15.16 -4.99
CA PHE A 6 25.05 16.08 -3.98
C PHE A 6 25.38 17.55 -4.27
N ASN A 7 26.41 17.83 -5.08
CA ASN A 7 26.73 19.20 -5.50
C ASN A 7 25.70 19.73 -6.51
N TYR A 8 25.09 18.85 -7.30
CA TYR A 8 24.05 19.25 -8.22
C TYR A 8 22.74 19.41 -7.46
N ILE A 9 22.36 18.41 -6.65
CA ILE A 9 21.04 18.36 -6.02
C ILE A 9 21.19 18.40 -4.49
N PRO A 10 21.48 19.59 -3.91
CA PRO A 10 21.65 19.72 -2.46
C PRO A 10 20.32 19.48 -1.73
N GLY A 11 20.41 19.03 -0.47
CA GLY A 11 19.27 18.83 0.42
C GLY A 11 18.64 17.43 0.40
N PHE A 12 19.14 16.53 -0.44
CA PHE A 12 18.74 15.11 -0.44
C PHE A 12 19.75 14.27 0.33
N GLU A 13 19.24 13.38 1.17
CA GLU A 13 20.06 12.57 2.08
C GLU A 13 20.12 11.11 1.62
N TYR A 14 18.98 10.55 1.23
CA TYR A 14 18.88 9.12 0.92
C TYR A 14 18.60 8.88 -0.57
N LEU A 15 19.45 8.06 -1.19
CA LEU A 15 19.18 7.40 -2.47
C LEU A 15 18.29 6.18 -2.21
N VAL A 16 16.99 6.33 -2.44
CA VAL A 16 15.98 5.30 -2.11
C VAL A 16 16.00 4.18 -3.14
N ARG A 17 16.05 4.53 -4.42
CA ARG A 17 16.10 3.59 -5.56
C ARG A 17 16.92 4.18 -6.69
N ALA A 18 17.49 3.33 -7.51
CA ALA A 18 18.10 3.71 -8.77
C ALA A 18 17.92 2.59 -9.80
N GLY A 19 18.01 2.94 -11.06
CA GLY A 19 17.95 1.99 -12.16
C GLY A 19 18.25 2.65 -13.49
N TRP A 20 17.93 1.94 -14.56
CA TRP A 20 18.12 2.40 -15.92
C TRP A 20 16.77 2.54 -16.62
N THR A 21 16.69 3.45 -17.58
CA THR A 21 15.60 3.42 -18.56
C THR A 21 15.76 2.20 -19.48
N PRO A 22 14.66 1.65 -20.04
CA PRO A 22 14.74 0.43 -20.87
C PRO A 22 15.64 0.56 -22.10
N ASP A 23 15.76 1.76 -22.66
CA ASP A 23 16.65 2.08 -23.79
C ASP A 23 18.12 2.27 -23.39
N GLY A 24 18.43 2.27 -22.08
CA GLY A 24 19.77 2.48 -21.55
C GLY A 24 20.27 3.91 -21.65
N THR A 25 19.44 4.88 -22.06
CA THR A 25 19.86 6.27 -22.30
C THR A 25 20.06 7.05 -21.00
N TYR A 26 19.32 6.72 -19.95
CA TYR A 26 19.36 7.42 -18.65
C TYR A 26 19.51 6.44 -17.49
N VAL A 27 20.30 6.87 -16.50
CA VAL A 27 20.20 6.37 -15.13
C VAL A 27 19.12 7.19 -14.43
N TRP A 28 18.16 6.53 -13.79
CA TRP A 28 17.19 7.20 -12.94
C TRP A 28 17.50 6.94 -11.47
N CYS A 29 17.24 7.92 -10.61
CA CYS A 29 17.35 7.78 -9.16
C CYS A 29 16.17 8.43 -8.43
N GLN A 30 15.74 7.81 -7.34
CA GLN A 30 14.78 8.36 -6.40
C GLN A 30 15.55 8.87 -5.19
N LEU A 31 15.54 10.18 -5.00
CA LEU A 31 16.18 10.84 -3.88
C LEU A 31 15.13 11.35 -2.90
N ILE A 32 15.40 11.24 -1.61
CA ILE A 32 14.53 11.80 -0.57
C ILE A 32 15.31 12.65 0.44
N THR A 33 14.68 13.72 0.92
CA THR A 33 15.25 14.61 1.94
C THR A 33 15.47 13.88 3.27
N ARG A 34 16.29 14.45 4.16
CA ARG A 34 16.58 13.86 5.48
C ARG A 34 15.34 13.64 6.35
N THR A 35 14.47 14.64 6.42
CA THR A 35 13.15 14.55 7.10
C THR A 35 12.13 13.71 6.32
N GLN A 36 12.51 13.29 5.12
CA GLN A 36 11.76 12.42 4.23
C GLN A 36 10.37 12.95 3.81
N ASN A 37 10.22 14.27 3.79
CA ASN A 37 9.01 14.96 3.37
C ASN A 37 8.95 15.26 1.87
N ARG A 38 10.06 15.12 1.15
CA ARG A 38 10.16 15.42 -0.28
C ARG A 38 10.92 14.31 -0.99
N LEU A 39 10.26 13.69 -1.96
CA LEU A 39 10.77 12.65 -2.82
C LEU A 39 10.85 13.18 -4.26
N GLU A 40 12.00 13.03 -4.89
CA GLU A 40 12.24 13.41 -6.28
C GLU A 40 12.69 12.22 -7.10
N LEU A 41 12.27 12.20 -8.37
CA LEU A 41 12.79 11.29 -9.37
C LEU A 41 13.74 12.10 -10.26
N ILE A 42 14.96 11.63 -10.44
CA ILE A 42 15.97 12.33 -11.22
C ILE A 42 16.42 11.43 -12.34
N LEU A 43 16.65 12.02 -13.50
CA LEU A 43 17.21 11.39 -14.69
C LEU A 43 18.59 11.96 -14.94
N ILE A 44 19.55 11.07 -15.16
CA ILE A 44 20.95 11.39 -15.40
C ILE A 44 21.33 10.71 -16.73
N PRO A 45 21.56 11.47 -17.81
CA PRO A 45 22.08 10.93 -19.06
C PRO A 45 23.38 10.17 -18.83
N VAL A 46 23.55 9.05 -19.52
CA VAL A 46 24.79 8.24 -19.41
C VAL A 46 26.03 9.02 -19.83
N ALA A 47 25.86 9.97 -20.75
CA ALA A 47 26.92 10.88 -21.19
C ALA A 47 27.56 11.69 -20.04
N ASN A 48 26.86 11.89 -18.91
CA ASN A 48 27.40 12.59 -17.75
C ASN A 48 28.41 11.74 -16.95
N PHE A 49 28.54 10.44 -17.24
CA PHE A 49 29.47 9.55 -16.54
C PHE A 49 30.81 9.45 -17.28
N GLN A 50 31.87 10.00 -16.67
CA GLN A 50 33.23 10.00 -17.20
C GLN A 50 34.08 8.90 -16.55
N SER A 51 35.03 8.33 -17.30
CA SER A 51 36.02 7.37 -16.78
C SER A 51 37.04 8.10 -15.89
N THR A 52 37.30 7.56 -14.70
CA THR A 52 38.27 8.14 -13.76
C THR A 52 39.70 7.78 -14.14
N ASN A 53 40.27 8.49 -15.12
CA ASN A 53 41.71 8.53 -15.33
C ASN A 53 42.29 9.73 -14.55
N SER A 54 42.72 9.48 -13.31
CA SER A 54 43.77 10.21 -12.57
C SER A 54 43.82 11.74 -12.67
N THR A 55 43.12 12.43 -11.77
CA THR A 55 43.57 13.55 -10.89
C THR A 55 42.30 14.23 -10.39
N VAL A 56 41.93 13.99 -9.14
CA VAL A 56 40.80 14.69 -8.49
C VAL A 56 41.23 16.14 -8.25
N PRO A 57 40.58 17.16 -8.83
CA PRO A 57 40.78 18.52 -8.37
C PRO A 57 40.06 18.65 -7.02
N SER A 58 40.81 19.09 -6.02
CA SER A 58 40.30 19.57 -4.74
C SER A 58 39.44 20.81 -4.97
N ASP A 59 38.40 20.94 -4.15
CA ASP A 59 37.63 22.15 -3.85
C ASP A 59 36.57 22.60 -4.86
N LEU A 60 35.33 22.72 -4.36
CA LEU A 60 34.53 23.96 -4.34
C LEU A 60 33.15 23.67 -3.71
N CYS A 61 32.87 24.33 -2.57
CA CYS A 61 31.55 24.45 -1.97
C CYS A 61 30.62 25.24 -2.90
N ALA A 62 29.41 24.74 -3.16
CA ALA A 62 28.33 25.51 -3.78
C ALA A 62 27.45 26.14 -2.69
N ASN A 63 27.22 27.44 -2.82
CA ASN A 63 26.31 28.22 -1.97
C ASN A 63 24.84 27.89 -2.26
N GLU A 64 24.03 27.89 -1.22
CA GLU A 64 22.58 27.70 -1.27
C GLU A 64 21.87 28.91 -1.89
N THR A 65 21.18 28.69 -3.01
CA THR A 65 20.08 29.57 -3.44
C THR A 65 18.97 28.73 -4.08
N GLY A 66 17.78 28.69 -3.46
CA GLY A 66 16.59 28.14 -4.12
C GLY A 66 15.51 27.64 -3.18
N THR A 67 14.76 28.55 -2.56
CA THR A 67 13.46 28.28 -1.94
C THR A 67 12.43 27.94 -3.01
N HIS A 68 11.96 26.70 -3.10
CA HIS A 68 10.69 26.39 -3.75
C HIS A 68 9.98 25.23 -3.04
N ASP A 69 8.96 25.59 -2.29
CA ASP A 69 7.89 24.74 -1.81
C ASP A 69 7.04 24.28 -3.01
N ARG A 70 7.17 23.01 -3.41
CA ARG A 70 6.38 22.42 -4.51
C ARG A 70 5.97 20.99 -4.16
N GLN A 71 4.66 20.74 -4.25
CA GLN A 71 3.95 19.57 -3.71
C GLN A 71 3.76 18.37 -4.64
N SER A 72 4.51 18.28 -5.74
CA SER A 72 4.44 17.15 -6.65
C SER A 72 5.85 16.61 -6.89
N PRO A 73 6.04 15.29 -7.14
CA PRO A 73 7.36 14.79 -7.48
C PRO A 73 7.82 15.52 -8.74
N CYS A 74 8.75 16.45 -8.60
CA CYS A 74 9.41 17.05 -9.74
C CYS A 74 10.36 16.01 -10.27
N ILE A 75 10.17 15.63 -11.54
CA ILE A 75 11.21 14.89 -12.22
C ILE A 75 12.22 15.92 -12.69
N ARG A 76 13.48 15.71 -12.36
CA ARG A 76 14.57 16.62 -12.74
C ARG A 76 15.54 15.92 -13.66
N LEU A 77 16.03 16.64 -14.66
CA LEU A 77 17.06 16.17 -15.57
C LEU A 77 18.36 16.93 -15.25
N VAL A 78 19.44 16.19 -15.03
CA VAL A 78 20.77 16.78 -14.83
C VAL A 78 21.50 16.74 -16.18
N VAL A 79 21.78 17.89 -16.80
CA VAL A 79 22.46 17.97 -18.11
C VAL A 79 23.74 18.78 -17.97
N GLU A 80 24.86 18.29 -18.51
CA GLU A 80 26.15 18.96 -18.40
C GLU A 80 26.73 19.61 -19.67
N GLU A 81 26.30 19.27 -20.89
CA GLU A 81 26.70 20.02 -22.10
C GLU A 81 25.99 19.53 -23.37
N ASP A 82 25.91 20.42 -24.38
CA ASP A 82 25.55 20.27 -25.81
C ASP A 82 24.93 18.93 -26.28
N VAL A 83 23.65 18.71 -25.94
CA VAL A 83 22.85 17.72 -26.64
C VAL A 83 21.44 18.29 -26.90
N GLU A 84 21.02 18.33 -28.17
CA GLU A 84 19.64 18.65 -28.55
C GLU A 84 18.71 17.61 -27.93
N PHE A 85 17.78 18.06 -27.08
CA PHE A 85 16.89 17.15 -26.36
C PHE A 85 15.44 17.64 -26.40
N TRP A 86 14.59 16.91 -27.12
CA TRP A 86 13.17 16.89 -26.82
C TRP A 86 12.83 15.56 -26.15
N VAL A 87 13.08 15.48 -24.85
CA VAL A 87 12.86 14.24 -24.08
C VAL A 87 11.43 14.25 -23.58
N LYS A 88 10.64 13.27 -24.02
CA LYS A 88 9.32 12.98 -23.46
C LYS A 88 9.38 11.63 -22.78
N ILE A 89 9.05 11.59 -21.50
CA ILE A 89 9.04 10.34 -20.73
C ILE A 89 7.65 10.11 -20.19
N THR A 90 7.14 8.91 -20.46
CA THR A 90 5.87 8.41 -19.93
C THR A 90 6.17 7.28 -18.98
N PHE A 91 5.59 7.31 -17.79
CA PHE A 91 5.82 6.29 -16.76
C PHE A 91 4.60 6.16 -15.84
N VAL A 92 4.51 5.01 -15.17
CA VAL A 92 3.50 4.75 -14.14
C VAL A 92 4.12 4.99 -12.77
N TRP A 93 3.38 5.67 -11.89
CA TRP A 93 3.85 6.07 -10.58
C TRP A 93 2.82 5.78 -9.49
N ALA A 94 3.25 5.13 -8.40
CA ALA A 94 2.43 4.91 -7.22
C ALA A 94 2.57 6.08 -6.23
N SER A 95 1.44 6.63 -5.75
CA SER A 95 1.44 7.83 -4.92
C SER A 95 0.27 7.87 -3.95
N HIS A 96 0.54 8.34 -2.73
CA HIS A 96 -0.46 8.54 -1.67
C HIS A 96 -1.18 9.90 -1.71
N ARG A 97 -1.09 10.65 -2.83
CA ARG A 97 -1.58 12.04 -2.90
C ARG A 97 -3.09 12.20 -2.63
N SER A 98 -3.88 11.14 -2.77
CA SER A 98 -5.31 11.11 -2.43
C SER A 98 -5.60 10.64 -1.00
N GLY A 99 -4.57 10.38 -0.19
CA GLY A 99 -4.69 9.71 1.11
C GLY A 99 -4.45 8.20 1.08
N PHE A 100 -4.48 7.58 -0.11
CA PHE A 100 -4.25 6.15 -0.31
C PHE A 100 -3.27 5.93 -1.48
N SER A 101 -2.50 4.84 -1.45
CA SER A 101 -1.58 4.50 -2.54
C SER A 101 -2.36 4.16 -3.82
N HIS A 102 -2.22 4.98 -4.86
CA HIS A 102 -2.82 4.74 -6.17
C HIS A 102 -1.84 4.94 -7.32
N LEU A 103 -2.18 4.37 -8.47
CA LEU A 103 -1.39 4.43 -9.70
C LEU A 103 -1.77 5.65 -10.53
N TYR A 104 -0.76 6.29 -11.09
CA TYR A 104 -0.88 7.46 -11.95
C TYR A 104 -0.03 7.26 -13.20
N LEU A 105 -0.61 7.48 -14.37
CA LEU A 105 0.13 7.61 -15.62
C LEU A 105 0.59 9.07 -15.75
N MET A 106 1.89 9.28 -15.84
CA MET A 106 2.49 10.60 -15.92
C MET A 106 3.29 10.71 -17.21
N GLN A 107 3.17 11.86 -17.87
CA GLN A 107 4.06 12.24 -18.95
C GLN A 107 4.72 13.57 -18.65
N ARG A 108 6.03 13.62 -18.85
CA ARG A 108 6.88 14.77 -18.58
C ARG A 108 7.75 15.08 -19.79
N SER A 109 8.10 16.36 -19.94
CA SER A 109 9.05 16.83 -20.94
C SER A 109 10.08 17.77 -20.35
N TRP A 110 11.21 17.91 -21.04
CA TRP A 110 12.24 18.89 -20.72
C TRP A 110 12.51 19.75 -21.95
N ALA A 111 12.80 21.02 -21.73
CA ALA A 111 13.19 21.93 -22.80
C ALA A 111 14.51 21.47 -23.43
N SER A 112 14.67 21.72 -24.73
CA SER A 112 15.95 21.48 -25.40
C SER A 112 16.99 22.46 -24.93
N TRP A 113 18.26 22.05 -24.94
CA TRP A 113 19.39 22.94 -24.70
C TRP A 113 19.32 24.19 -25.59
N SER A 114 18.98 24.01 -26.88
CA SER A 114 18.75 25.11 -27.84
C SER A 114 17.69 26.12 -27.39
N ASP A 115 16.65 25.67 -26.68
CA ASP A 115 15.57 26.52 -26.17
C ASP A 115 16.00 27.29 -24.91
N LEU A 116 16.97 26.77 -24.16
CA LEU A 116 17.49 27.34 -22.92
C LEU A 116 18.54 28.43 -23.15
N ILE A 117 19.45 28.25 -24.11
CA ILE A 117 20.59 29.17 -24.34
C ILE A 117 20.45 30.06 -25.58
N GLY A 118 19.49 29.82 -26.46
CA GLY A 118 19.38 30.53 -27.75
C GLY A 118 20.59 30.28 -28.66
N SER A 119 20.85 31.15 -29.65
CA SER A 119 21.97 31.03 -30.60
C SER A 119 23.30 31.56 -30.03
N VAL A 120 23.64 31.22 -28.79
CA VAL A 120 24.89 31.64 -28.16
C VAL A 120 25.90 30.50 -28.23
N THR A 121 27.08 30.77 -28.77
CA THR A 121 28.19 29.81 -28.86
C THR A 121 28.75 29.47 -27.47
N PRO A 122 29.13 28.21 -27.19
CA PRO A 122 29.50 27.72 -25.84
C PRO A 122 30.69 28.42 -25.14
N VAL A 123 31.39 29.32 -25.83
CA VAL A 123 32.69 29.88 -25.41
C VAL A 123 32.54 31.07 -24.43
N ASP A 124 31.36 31.70 -24.36
CA ASP A 124 31.14 32.90 -23.51
C ASP A 124 30.13 32.68 -22.37
N ALA A 125 29.66 31.45 -22.14
CA ALA A 125 28.76 31.15 -21.04
C ALA A 125 29.55 31.16 -19.70
N PRO A 126 29.13 31.95 -18.67
CA PRO A 126 29.88 32.09 -17.41
C PRO A 126 30.01 30.79 -16.57
N ASN A 127 29.54 29.65 -17.08
CA ASN A 127 29.33 28.38 -16.36
C ASN A 127 29.70 27.14 -17.20
N ALA A 128 30.62 27.24 -18.17
CA ALA A 128 31.11 26.06 -18.91
C ALA A 128 31.58 24.96 -17.92
N GLY A 129 31.03 23.75 -18.02
CA GLY A 129 31.26 22.66 -17.05
C GLY A 129 30.42 22.68 -15.76
N THR A 130 29.23 23.30 -15.77
CA THR A 130 28.29 23.29 -14.62
C THR A 130 27.01 22.59 -15.03
N ALA A 131 26.67 21.44 -14.41
CA ALA A 131 25.38 20.80 -14.72
C ALA A 131 24.21 21.72 -14.41
N LEU A 132 23.29 21.84 -15.36
CA LEU A 132 22.00 22.45 -15.15
C LEU A 132 21.00 21.40 -14.67
N ILE A 133 20.22 21.77 -13.66
CA ILE A 133 19.04 21.01 -13.26
C ILE A 133 17.85 21.59 -13.98
N LEU A 134 17.27 20.78 -14.85
CA LEU A 134 16.07 21.13 -15.58
C LEU A 134 14.87 20.50 -14.89
N ASP A 135 13.98 21.34 -14.38
CA ASP A 135 12.67 20.89 -13.92
C ASP A 135 11.86 20.40 -15.14
N ALA A 136 11.20 19.26 -14.99
CA ALA A 136 10.31 18.77 -16.03
C ALA A 136 9.03 19.63 -16.13
N GLU A 137 8.61 19.90 -17.36
CA GLU A 137 7.27 20.36 -17.66
C GLU A 137 6.27 19.19 -17.58
N GLU A 138 5.12 19.44 -16.98
CA GLU A 138 4.03 18.48 -16.94
C GLU A 138 3.19 18.54 -18.22
N LEU A 139 3.28 17.49 -19.05
CA LEU A 139 2.39 17.34 -20.21
C LEU A 139 1.03 16.81 -19.78
N PHE A 140 1.00 15.75 -18.96
CA PHE A 140 -0.22 15.32 -18.28
C PHE A 140 0.07 14.42 -17.06
N THR A 141 -0.92 14.36 -16.17
CA THR A 141 -1.02 13.35 -15.11
C THR A 141 -2.44 12.79 -15.11
N ALA A 142 -2.58 11.47 -15.26
CA ALA A 142 -3.86 10.79 -15.21
C ALA A 142 -3.88 9.75 -14.09
N GLN A 143 -4.83 9.88 -13.17
CA GLN A 143 -5.04 8.89 -12.11
C GLN A 143 -5.68 7.62 -12.70
N LEU A 144 -5.00 6.49 -12.55
CA LEU A 144 -5.47 5.19 -13.06
C LEU A 144 -6.35 4.47 -12.04
N THR A 145 -6.06 4.61 -10.75
CA THR A 145 -6.84 3.98 -9.67
C THR A 145 -7.28 4.99 -8.63
N SER A 146 -8.45 4.79 -8.04
CA SER A 146 -9.03 5.70 -7.04
C SER A 146 -10.00 5.00 -6.08
N GLY A 147 -10.13 5.56 -4.88
CA GLY A 147 -11.10 5.16 -3.86
C GLY A 147 -10.49 5.12 -2.45
N SER A 148 -11.27 4.68 -1.47
CA SER A 148 -10.82 4.53 -0.07
C SER A 148 -10.15 3.19 0.17
N TRP A 149 -9.11 2.89 -0.60
CA TRP A 149 -8.34 1.65 -0.59
C TRP A 149 -6.99 1.88 -1.26
N GLU A 150 -6.03 0.97 -1.10
CA GLU A 150 -4.68 1.17 -1.61
C GLU A 150 -4.09 -0.01 -2.38
N VAL A 151 -3.12 0.32 -3.23
CA VAL A 151 -2.22 -0.62 -3.89
C VAL A 151 -1.18 -1.08 -2.85
N THR A 152 -1.13 -2.39 -2.57
CA THR A 152 -0.48 -2.98 -1.38
C THR A 152 0.74 -3.87 -1.68
N GLY A 153 1.06 -4.09 -2.96
CA GLY A 153 2.22 -4.88 -3.39
C GLY A 153 3.50 -4.05 -3.58
N GLU A 154 4.66 -4.71 -3.55
CA GLU A 154 5.97 -4.06 -3.76
C GLU A 154 6.29 -3.81 -5.24
N GLN A 155 5.57 -4.47 -6.14
CA GLN A 155 5.82 -4.45 -7.57
C GLN A 155 4.53 -4.20 -8.35
N ILE A 156 4.71 -3.65 -9.54
CA ILE A 156 3.69 -3.55 -10.58
C ILE A 156 4.27 -4.15 -11.85
N TRP A 157 3.42 -4.72 -12.69
CA TRP A 157 3.85 -5.32 -13.96
C TRP A 157 3.16 -4.61 -15.12
N LEU A 158 3.96 -4.15 -16.08
CA LEU A 158 3.48 -3.40 -17.24
C LEU A 158 3.30 -4.33 -18.43
N ASP A 159 2.12 -4.29 -19.05
CA ASP A 159 1.81 -4.95 -20.31
C ASP A 159 1.65 -3.89 -21.39
N GLU A 160 2.73 -3.67 -22.14
CA GLU A 160 2.76 -2.69 -23.23
C GLU A 160 1.90 -3.09 -24.42
N THR A 161 1.78 -4.39 -24.67
CA THR A 161 1.01 -4.95 -25.79
C THR A 161 -0.48 -4.67 -25.60
N HIS A 162 -1.01 -4.89 -24.39
CA HIS A 162 -2.43 -4.72 -24.09
C HIS A 162 -2.75 -3.41 -23.36
N GLN A 163 -1.73 -2.59 -23.08
CA GLN A 163 -1.82 -1.33 -22.33
C GLN A 163 -2.48 -1.49 -20.95
N LEU A 164 -1.98 -2.45 -20.18
CA LEU A 164 -2.44 -2.77 -18.83
C LEU A 164 -1.32 -2.66 -17.80
N VAL A 165 -1.68 -2.34 -16.56
CA VAL A 165 -0.82 -2.48 -15.38
C VAL A 165 -1.43 -3.51 -14.45
N TYR A 166 -0.70 -4.57 -14.13
CA TYR A 166 -1.05 -5.55 -13.10
C TYR A 166 -0.49 -5.14 -11.75
N PHE A 167 -1.27 -5.32 -10.68
CA PHE A 167 -0.87 -4.93 -9.33
C PHE A 167 -1.71 -5.61 -8.24
N GLU A 168 -1.21 -5.56 -7.01
CA GLU A 168 -1.94 -6.02 -5.81
C GLU A 168 -2.60 -4.86 -5.09
N ALA A 169 -3.82 -5.05 -4.59
CA ALA A 169 -4.53 -4.03 -3.81
C ALA A 169 -5.49 -4.64 -2.78
N ASN A 170 -5.89 -3.82 -1.80
CA ASN A 170 -6.86 -4.17 -0.75
C ASN A 170 -8.26 -3.54 -0.97
N ARG A 171 -8.65 -3.34 -2.24
CA ARG A 171 -9.86 -2.60 -2.63
C ARG A 171 -11.15 -3.10 -1.99
N GLU A 172 -11.29 -4.40 -1.84
CA GLU A 172 -12.52 -4.98 -1.33
C GLU A 172 -12.60 -4.97 0.19
N HIS A 173 -11.46 -5.12 0.86
CA HIS A 173 -11.36 -5.06 2.31
C HIS A 173 -9.90 -4.84 2.74
N PRO A 174 -9.61 -4.02 3.77
CA PRO A 174 -8.24 -3.78 4.25
C PRO A 174 -7.45 -5.04 4.64
N LEU A 175 -8.15 -6.10 5.06
CA LEU A 175 -7.56 -7.39 5.42
C LEU A 175 -7.32 -8.34 4.23
N LEU A 176 -7.82 -7.99 3.04
CA LEU A 176 -7.82 -8.90 1.89
C LEU A 176 -7.06 -8.29 0.73
N ARG A 177 -5.96 -8.93 0.36
CA ARG A 177 -5.21 -8.59 -0.85
C ARG A 177 -5.78 -9.36 -2.04
N ASN A 178 -5.92 -8.66 -3.15
CA ASN A 178 -6.39 -9.20 -4.42
C ASN A 178 -5.53 -8.66 -5.56
N ILE A 179 -5.62 -9.30 -6.72
CA ILE A 179 -4.81 -8.95 -7.89
C ILE A 179 -5.73 -8.32 -8.93
N TYR A 180 -5.26 -7.22 -9.50
CA TYR A 180 -6.02 -6.41 -10.45
C TYR A 180 -5.18 -6.08 -11.68
N ALA A 181 -5.87 -5.76 -12.77
CA ALA A 181 -5.32 -5.08 -13.93
C ALA A 181 -6.03 -3.73 -14.10
N VAL A 182 -5.30 -2.67 -14.44
CA VAL A 182 -5.87 -1.38 -14.82
C VAL A 182 -5.38 -0.97 -16.19
N SER A 183 -6.29 -0.49 -17.04
CA SER A 183 -5.92 0.00 -18.36
C SER A 183 -5.36 1.41 -18.33
N TYR A 184 -4.27 1.64 -19.06
CA TYR A 184 -3.71 2.97 -19.29
C TYR A 184 -3.87 3.46 -20.74
N ALA A 185 -4.49 2.63 -21.61
CA ALA A 185 -4.89 3.01 -22.96
C ALA A 185 -5.76 4.26 -22.96
N CYS A 186 -5.64 5.10 -23.99
CA CYS A 186 -6.38 6.37 -24.05
C CYS A 186 -7.91 6.18 -24.01
N SER A 187 -8.44 5.15 -24.65
CA SER A 187 -9.88 4.88 -24.77
C SER A 187 -10.49 4.19 -23.55
N THR A 188 -9.69 3.50 -22.74
CA THR A 188 -10.17 2.70 -21.60
C THR A 188 -9.46 3.03 -20.30
N ARG A 189 -8.83 4.20 -20.24
CA ARG A 189 -7.98 4.64 -19.13
C ARG A 189 -8.71 4.55 -17.79
N GLY A 190 -8.03 3.98 -16.80
CA GLY A 190 -8.53 3.82 -15.43
C GLY A 190 -9.54 2.70 -15.26
N ARG A 191 -9.85 1.94 -16.33
CA ARG A 191 -10.70 0.76 -16.18
C ARG A 191 -9.98 -0.31 -15.38
N LEU A 192 -10.58 -0.67 -14.26
CA LEU A 192 -10.08 -1.65 -13.31
C LEU A 192 -10.76 -3.01 -13.51
N ILE A 193 -9.97 -4.08 -13.49
CA ILE A 193 -10.40 -5.47 -13.66
C ILE A 193 -9.81 -6.28 -12.51
N ARG A 194 -10.63 -7.01 -11.77
CA ARG A 194 -10.17 -7.94 -10.73
C ARG A 194 -9.87 -9.30 -11.36
N LEU A 195 -8.71 -9.87 -11.06
CA LEU A 195 -8.25 -11.14 -11.62
C LEU A 195 -8.42 -12.32 -10.66
N THR A 196 -8.53 -12.06 -9.36
CA THR A 196 -8.75 -13.10 -8.34
C THR A 196 -10.24 -13.37 -8.10
N PRO A 197 -10.64 -14.61 -7.78
CA PRO A 197 -12.03 -14.95 -7.49
C PRO A 197 -12.60 -14.15 -6.34
N THR A 198 -13.86 -13.76 -6.44
CA THR A 198 -14.69 -13.37 -5.30
C THR A 198 -15.11 -14.65 -4.57
N CYS A 199 -15.11 -14.66 -3.23
CA CYS A 199 -15.56 -15.82 -2.47
C CYS A 199 -17.00 -16.21 -2.90
N PRO A 200 -17.25 -17.44 -3.38
CA PRO A 200 -18.58 -17.88 -3.78
C PRO A 200 -19.38 -18.29 -2.54
N SER A 201 -19.83 -17.33 -1.75
CA SER A 201 -20.69 -17.63 -0.59
C SER A 201 -21.50 -16.42 -0.10
N VAL A 202 -22.33 -15.83 -0.98
CA VAL A 202 -23.71 -15.37 -0.65
C VAL A 202 -24.51 -15.31 -1.97
N VAL A 203 -24.98 -16.47 -2.45
CA VAL A 203 -26.07 -16.52 -3.45
C VAL A 203 -27.29 -17.08 -2.71
N SER A 204 -28.20 -16.15 -2.38
CA SER A 204 -29.63 -16.32 -2.09
C SER A 204 -30.15 -17.71 -1.73
N THR A 205 -30.39 -17.95 -0.45
CA THR A 205 -31.56 -18.70 0.04
C THR A 205 -32.37 -17.78 0.95
N ALA A 206 -33.02 -16.78 0.35
CA ALA A 206 -34.01 -15.94 1.02
C ALA A 206 -35.10 -15.47 0.05
N GLU A 207 -35.41 -16.27 -0.98
CA GLU A 207 -36.60 -16.11 -1.79
C GLU A 207 -37.52 -17.29 -1.50
N ASN A 208 -38.24 -17.20 -0.37
CA ASN A 208 -39.57 -17.78 -0.12
C ASN A 208 -39.79 -17.84 1.39
N GLU A 209 -40.38 -16.79 1.97
CA GLU A 209 -41.41 -16.90 3.02
C GLU A 209 -41.98 -15.49 3.36
N ILE A 210 -43.08 -15.18 2.67
CA ILE A 210 -44.33 -14.52 3.11
C ILE A 210 -44.25 -13.31 4.07
N GLN A 211 -44.81 -12.20 3.55
CA GLN A 211 -45.22 -10.96 4.22
C GLN A 211 -46.08 -11.15 5.48
N SER A 212 -45.82 -10.38 6.55
CA SER A 212 -46.83 -9.51 7.19
C SER A 212 -46.22 -8.56 8.25
N GLY A 213 -46.53 -7.26 8.14
CA GLY A 213 -46.87 -6.38 9.27
C GLY A 213 -45.77 -5.58 10.01
N GLU A 214 -45.52 -4.36 9.52
CA GLU A 214 -45.31 -3.07 10.24
C GLU A 214 -44.14 -2.81 11.23
N ASP A 215 -43.39 -1.75 10.87
CA ASP A 215 -42.72 -0.70 11.66
C ASP A 215 -41.69 -1.04 12.75
N SER A 216 -40.40 -0.79 12.43
CA SER A 216 -39.52 0.10 13.23
C SER A 216 -38.19 0.37 12.53
N LEU A 217 -37.92 1.65 12.31
CA LEU A 217 -36.64 2.22 11.84
C LEU A 217 -35.55 1.98 12.89
N LEU A 218 -34.45 1.29 12.50
CA LEU A 218 -33.06 1.34 13.02
C LEU A 218 -32.40 -0.05 12.88
N SER A 219 -31.70 -0.28 11.77
CA SER A 219 -30.63 -1.29 11.63
C SER A 219 -30.18 -1.28 10.18
N ALA A 220 -29.08 -0.59 9.87
CA ALA A 220 -28.44 -0.73 8.58
C ALA A 220 -27.76 -2.11 8.53
N SER A 221 -28.49 -3.09 8.01
CA SER A 221 -27.97 -4.39 7.61
C SER A 221 -26.75 -4.23 6.69
N PRO A 222 -25.81 -5.20 6.67
CA PRO A 222 -24.59 -5.11 5.87
C PRO A 222 -24.94 -4.87 4.39
N PRO A 223 -24.11 -4.12 3.64
CA PRO A 223 -24.37 -3.89 2.24
C PRO A 223 -24.37 -5.25 1.52
N VAL A 224 -25.51 -5.57 0.90
CA VAL A 224 -25.64 -6.69 -0.02
C VAL A 224 -24.63 -6.47 -1.15
N PHE A 225 -23.60 -7.32 -1.18
CA PHE A 225 -22.53 -7.27 -2.16
C PHE A 225 -23.10 -7.52 -3.57
N ARG A 226 -23.09 -6.49 -4.43
CA ARG A 226 -23.24 -6.72 -5.86
C ARG A 226 -21.95 -7.37 -6.38
N ALA A 227 -22.05 -8.63 -6.79
CA ALA A 227 -20.97 -9.37 -7.41
C ALA A 227 -20.45 -8.62 -8.66
N GLY A 228 -19.21 -8.14 -8.60
CA GLY A 228 -18.44 -7.94 -9.83
C GLY A 228 -18.11 -9.32 -10.38
N GLN A 229 -18.34 -9.55 -11.68
CA GLN A 229 -18.02 -10.81 -12.33
C GLN A 229 -16.53 -11.13 -12.10
N SER A 230 -16.25 -12.24 -11.40
CA SER A 230 -14.90 -12.77 -11.29
C SER A 230 -14.55 -13.51 -12.57
N TYR A 231 -13.50 -13.08 -13.28
CA TYR A 231 -13.04 -13.75 -14.50
C TYR A 231 -12.02 -14.85 -14.16
N PHE A 232 -12.44 -15.86 -13.38
CA PHE A 232 -11.71 -17.13 -13.29
C PHE A 232 -12.39 -18.10 -14.26
N THR A 233 -11.67 -18.48 -15.32
CA THR A 233 -12.27 -19.02 -16.54
C THR A 233 -12.55 -20.53 -16.48
N THR A 234 -12.00 -21.18 -15.47
CA THR A 234 -12.27 -22.57 -15.15
C THR A 234 -13.01 -22.56 -13.83
N GLY A 235 -14.21 -23.14 -13.74
CA GLY A 235 -14.90 -23.44 -12.48
C GLY A 235 -14.14 -24.44 -11.58
N ALA A 236 -12.82 -24.54 -11.75
CA ALA A 236 -11.91 -25.21 -10.86
C ALA A 236 -11.87 -24.49 -9.52
N SER A 237 -11.86 -25.29 -8.47
CA SER A 237 -11.67 -24.84 -7.10
C SER A 237 -10.45 -23.91 -7.01
N CYS A 238 -10.63 -22.71 -6.45
CA CYS A 238 -9.53 -21.86 -6.00
C CYS A 238 -8.82 -22.42 -4.75
N PHE A 239 -9.19 -23.64 -4.33
CA PHE A 239 -8.66 -24.38 -3.20
C PHE A 239 -7.81 -25.54 -3.68
N ASP A 240 -6.70 -25.77 -2.98
CA ASP A 240 -5.92 -26.99 -3.13
C ASP A 240 -6.72 -28.17 -2.52
N PRO A 241 -7.15 -29.17 -3.30
CA PRO A 241 -8.00 -30.25 -2.82
C PRO A 241 -7.33 -31.17 -1.79
N THR A 242 -6.01 -31.06 -1.57
CA THR A 242 -5.31 -31.84 -0.52
C THR A 242 -5.36 -31.21 0.87
N PHE A 243 -5.88 -29.99 1.00
CA PHE A 243 -6.06 -29.31 2.29
C PHE A 243 -7.56 -29.08 2.54
N PRO A 244 -8.28 -30.13 2.99
CA PRO A 244 -9.73 -30.04 3.17
C PRO A 244 -10.09 -29.00 4.24
N LEU A 245 -11.25 -28.37 4.02
CA LEU A 245 -11.83 -27.41 4.95
C LEU A 245 -12.09 -28.05 6.30
N CYS A 246 -11.92 -27.29 7.37
CA CYS A 246 -12.53 -27.63 8.65
C CYS A 246 -14.05 -27.41 8.52
N PRO A 247 -14.90 -28.45 8.60
CA PRO A 247 -16.33 -28.34 8.25
C PRO A 247 -17.15 -27.40 9.15
N SER A 248 -16.60 -26.98 10.30
CA SER A 248 -17.27 -26.18 11.32
C SER A 248 -17.07 -24.67 11.18
N LEU A 249 -16.30 -24.20 10.19
CA LEU A 249 -15.86 -22.81 10.11
C LEU A 249 -16.47 -22.08 8.91
N ASN A 250 -17.09 -20.92 9.18
CA ASN A 250 -17.45 -19.97 8.14
C ASN A 250 -16.19 -19.62 7.33
N ASP A 251 -16.29 -19.70 6.01
CA ASP A 251 -15.14 -19.51 5.12
C ASP A 251 -14.63 -18.07 5.17
N TYR A 252 -13.47 -17.86 5.78
CA TYR A 252 -12.74 -16.61 5.61
C TYR A 252 -12.32 -16.46 4.15
N PRO A 253 -12.57 -15.29 3.52
CA PRO A 253 -12.18 -15.05 2.14
C PRO A 253 -10.67 -15.17 1.97
N LEU A 254 -10.25 -15.64 0.79
CA LEU A 254 -8.84 -15.76 0.44
C LEU A 254 -8.21 -14.39 0.21
N SER A 255 -7.00 -14.22 0.73
CA SER A 255 -6.05 -13.18 0.34
C SER A 255 -5.04 -13.77 -0.62
N TYR A 256 -4.60 -12.99 -1.61
CA TYR A 256 -3.73 -13.41 -2.70
C TYR A 256 -2.47 -12.56 -2.76
N GLU A 257 -1.36 -13.19 -3.12
CA GLU A 257 -0.06 -12.57 -3.35
C GLU A 257 0.54 -13.15 -4.65
N VAL A 258 1.19 -12.30 -5.44
CA VAL A 258 1.91 -12.64 -6.65
C VAL A 258 3.35 -12.99 -6.26
N SER A 259 3.69 -14.27 -6.29
CA SER A 259 5.06 -14.73 -6.02
C SER A 259 5.97 -14.50 -7.22
N ALA A 260 5.43 -14.62 -8.44
CA ALA A 260 6.12 -14.32 -9.69
C ALA A 260 5.08 -14.03 -10.78
N LEU A 261 5.36 -13.07 -11.66
CA LEU A 261 4.54 -12.80 -12.84
C LEU A 261 5.44 -12.41 -13.99
N ASP A 262 5.27 -13.11 -15.10
CA ASP A 262 5.89 -12.80 -16.38
C ASP A 262 4.79 -12.44 -17.38
N VAL A 263 4.71 -11.15 -17.69
CA VAL A 263 3.70 -10.59 -18.60
C VAL A 263 3.91 -11.11 -20.02
N GLU A 264 5.17 -11.24 -20.47
CA GLU A 264 5.49 -11.57 -21.86
C GLU A 264 5.07 -13.00 -22.19
N SER A 265 5.39 -13.95 -21.30
CA SER A 265 4.94 -15.34 -21.46
C SER A 265 3.48 -15.56 -21.02
N GLY A 266 2.91 -14.63 -20.26
CA GLY A 266 1.55 -14.67 -19.74
C GLY A 266 1.38 -15.68 -18.60
N TRP A 267 2.42 -15.92 -17.80
CA TRP A 267 2.38 -16.85 -16.67
C TRP A 267 2.51 -16.11 -15.34
N ALA A 268 1.80 -16.60 -14.32
CA ALA A 268 1.95 -16.10 -12.95
C ALA A 268 1.90 -17.24 -11.93
N VAL A 269 2.63 -17.07 -10.84
CA VAL A 269 2.59 -17.91 -9.65
C VAL A 269 1.98 -17.09 -8.54
N LEU A 270 0.88 -17.59 -7.97
CA LEU A 270 0.13 -16.93 -6.93
C LEU A 270 0.14 -17.78 -5.66
N THR A 271 0.35 -17.15 -4.52
CA THR A 271 0.07 -17.74 -3.21
C THR A 271 -1.25 -17.20 -2.69
N SER A 272 -2.11 -18.07 -2.18
CA SER A 272 -3.37 -17.69 -1.54
C SER A 272 -3.50 -18.32 -0.15
N SER A 273 -4.06 -17.58 0.80
CA SER A 273 -4.29 -18.06 2.16
C SER A 273 -5.51 -17.39 2.79
N SER A 274 -6.01 -17.93 3.90
CA SER A 274 -6.98 -17.25 4.76
C SER A 274 -6.77 -17.65 6.22
N LEU A 275 -7.45 -17.00 7.16
CA LEU A 275 -7.31 -17.34 8.59
C LEU A 275 -7.66 -18.79 8.89
N SER A 276 -8.57 -19.39 8.12
CA SER A 276 -8.98 -20.79 8.25
C SER A 276 -8.29 -21.73 7.27
N ARG A 277 -7.38 -21.24 6.42
CA ARG A 277 -6.78 -22.03 5.33
C ARG A 277 -5.29 -21.78 5.18
N LEU A 278 -4.54 -22.88 5.12
CA LEU A 278 -3.11 -22.83 4.87
C LEU A 278 -2.79 -22.20 3.51
N PRO A 279 -1.59 -21.61 3.37
CA PRO A 279 -1.13 -21.10 2.08
C PRO A 279 -1.11 -22.18 1.00
N GLY A 280 -1.77 -21.93 -0.12
CA GLY A 280 -1.69 -22.72 -1.34
C GLY A 280 -0.97 -21.93 -2.43
N THR A 281 -0.10 -22.58 -3.19
CA THR A 281 0.62 -21.94 -4.31
C THR A 281 0.14 -22.52 -5.63
N GLN A 282 -0.34 -21.67 -6.53
CA GLN A 282 -0.89 -22.06 -7.82
C GLN A 282 -0.16 -21.37 -8.97
N VAL A 283 -0.05 -22.09 -10.08
CA VAL A 283 0.35 -21.56 -11.38
C VAL A 283 -0.89 -21.21 -12.17
N VAL A 284 -0.95 -19.98 -12.66
CA VAL A 284 -2.03 -19.48 -13.50
C VAL A 284 -1.46 -18.94 -14.82
N ARG A 285 -2.31 -18.92 -15.84
CA ARG A 285 -2.01 -18.29 -17.13
C ARG A 285 -2.93 -17.10 -17.35
N ILE A 286 -2.36 -15.99 -17.81
CA ILE A 286 -3.11 -14.82 -18.28
C ILE A 286 -3.73 -15.17 -19.62
N VAL A 287 -5.06 -15.11 -19.69
CA VAL A 287 -5.81 -15.31 -20.93
C VAL A 287 -6.74 -14.14 -21.17
N PHE A 288 -6.88 -13.74 -22.42
CA PHE A 288 -7.75 -12.64 -22.82
C PHE A 288 -9.07 -13.19 -23.35
N GLN A 289 -10.18 -12.68 -22.82
CA GLN A 289 -11.52 -13.13 -23.18
C GLN A 289 -12.33 -12.01 -23.81
N SER A 290 -13.13 -12.34 -24.82
CA SER A 290 -14.07 -11.39 -25.42
C SER A 290 -15.22 -11.13 -24.45
N VAL A 291 -15.43 -9.87 -24.10
CA VAL A 291 -16.58 -9.45 -23.30
C VAL A 291 -17.67 -8.99 -24.25
N SER A 292 -18.74 -9.78 -24.35
CA SER A 292 -20.00 -9.31 -24.94
C SER A 292 -20.62 -8.29 -23.99
N SER A 293 -20.98 -7.13 -24.50
CA SER A 293 -21.68 -6.09 -23.73
C SER A 293 -23.09 -6.58 -23.36
N SER A 294 -23.22 -7.30 -22.25
CA SER A 294 -24.50 -7.68 -21.66
C SER A 294 -24.67 -7.02 -20.28
N SER A 295 -24.78 -5.69 -20.27
CA SER A 295 -25.27 -4.95 -19.10
C SER A 295 -25.95 -3.63 -19.48
N ASP A 296 -26.81 -3.66 -20.50
CA ASP A 296 -27.90 -2.69 -20.67
C ASP A 296 -29.15 -3.49 -21.08
N ILE A 297 -29.89 -3.99 -20.09
CA ILE A 297 -31.17 -4.67 -20.32
C ILE A 297 -32.31 -3.65 -20.23
N SER A 298 -32.83 -3.32 -21.41
CA SER A 298 -34.22 -3.07 -21.80
C SER A 298 -35.04 -1.98 -21.06
N ILE A 299 -35.24 -0.86 -21.75
CA ILE A 299 -36.60 -0.34 -21.93
C ILE A 299 -37.04 -0.75 -23.34
N SER A 300 -38.07 -1.58 -23.41
CA SER A 300 -38.67 -2.07 -24.65
C SER A 300 -39.25 -0.95 -25.49
N SER A 301 -38.88 -0.89 -26.78
CA SER A 301 -39.69 -0.31 -27.85
C SER A 301 -39.41 -1.10 -29.14
N PRO A 302 -40.44 -1.53 -29.90
CA PRO A 302 -40.23 -2.45 -31.00
C PRO A 302 -39.83 -1.74 -32.29
N ALA A 303 -39.04 -2.47 -33.08
CA ALA A 303 -38.78 -2.30 -34.51
C ALA A 303 -37.96 -1.08 -34.96
N SER A 304 -36.64 -1.28 -35.09
CA SER A 304 -35.94 -0.84 -36.30
C SER A 304 -34.83 -1.84 -36.65
N THR A 305 -34.77 -2.20 -37.92
CA THR A 305 -33.77 -3.05 -38.56
C THR A 305 -32.36 -2.50 -38.35
N THR A 306 -31.52 -3.18 -37.57
CA THR A 306 -30.10 -2.84 -37.42
C THR A 306 -29.23 -3.69 -38.35
N ASN A 307 -28.49 -3.00 -39.23
CA ASN A 307 -27.40 -3.51 -40.06
C ASN A 307 -26.41 -4.36 -39.25
N PRO A 308 -25.89 -5.48 -39.80
CA PRO A 308 -24.85 -6.29 -39.15
C PRO A 308 -23.44 -5.65 -39.14
N ASP A 309 -23.25 -4.48 -39.75
CA ASP A 309 -21.92 -3.84 -39.94
C ASP A 309 -21.53 -2.80 -38.85
N LEU A 310 -22.20 -2.78 -37.69
CA LEU A 310 -21.89 -1.87 -36.57
C LEU A 310 -21.61 -2.61 -35.25
N LEU A 311 -20.99 -3.78 -35.31
CA LEU A 311 -20.35 -4.37 -34.13
C LEU A 311 -19.02 -3.65 -33.90
N GLY A 312 -18.98 -2.77 -32.91
CA GLY A 312 -17.72 -2.19 -32.42
C GLY A 312 -16.71 -3.29 -32.06
N PRO A 313 -15.40 -3.00 -32.04
CA PRO A 313 -14.37 -4.02 -31.82
C PRO A 313 -14.66 -4.83 -30.57
N THR A 314 -14.69 -6.16 -30.72
CA THR A 314 -14.89 -7.11 -29.62
C THR A 314 -13.83 -6.86 -28.56
N ARG A 315 -14.27 -6.45 -27.37
CA ARG A 315 -13.37 -6.03 -26.30
C ARG A 315 -12.76 -7.25 -25.62
N MET A 316 -11.43 -7.27 -25.49
CA MET A 316 -10.71 -8.34 -24.80
C MET A 316 -10.31 -7.91 -23.39
N GLU A 317 -10.53 -8.77 -22.40
CA GLU A 317 -10.16 -8.54 -21.00
C GLU A 317 -9.25 -9.63 -20.44
N PRO A 318 -8.24 -9.26 -19.64
CA PRO A 318 -7.38 -10.22 -18.97
C PRO A 318 -8.15 -11.00 -17.91
N SER A 319 -7.81 -12.27 -17.78
CA SER A 319 -8.36 -13.18 -16.79
C SER A 319 -7.29 -14.19 -16.40
N PHE A 320 -7.33 -14.69 -15.16
CA PHE A 320 -6.46 -15.79 -14.75
C PHE A 320 -7.16 -17.12 -15.01
N ARG A 321 -6.46 -18.00 -15.74
CA ARG A 321 -6.83 -19.40 -15.90
C ARG A 321 -5.92 -20.25 -15.01
N HIS A 322 -6.50 -20.99 -14.08
CA HIS A 322 -5.73 -21.95 -13.29
C HIS A 322 -5.09 -23.01 -14.20
N VAL A 323 -3.84 -23.37 -13.91
CA VAL A 323 -3.11 -24.41 -14.64
C VAL A 323 -2.73 -25.56 -13.72
N ALA A 324 -2.09 -25.28 -12.58
CA ALA A 324 -1.63 -26.31 -11.65
C ALA A 324 -1.42 -25.76 -10.24
N TRP A 325 -1.30 -26.66 -9.26
CA TRP A 325 -0.82 -26.36 -7.92
C TRP A 325 0.67 -26.72 -7.81
N LEU A 326 1.50 -25.82 -7.25
CA LEU A 326 2.88 -26.12 -6.89
C LEU A 326 2.89 -26.78 -5.52
N ARG A 327 3.10 -28.11 -5.51
CA ARG A 327 3.11 -28.90 -4.28
C ARG A 327 4.52 -29.32 -3.90
N GLN A 328 5.12 -28.58 -2.97
CA GLN A 328 6.32 -29.00 -2.23
C GLN A 328 6.27 -28.66 -0.73
N HIS A 329 5.10 -28.31 -0.19
CA HIS A 329 4.96 -28.01 1.24
C HIS A 329 4.42 -29.22 2.01
N VAL A 330 5.14 -29.60 3.07
CA VAL A 330 4.61 -30.44 4.15
C VAL A 330 3.51 -29.64 4.85
N SER A 331 2.34 -30.25 5.04
CA SER A 331 1.24 -29.64 5.79
C SER A 331 1.69 -29.20 7.19
N HIS A 332 1.27 -28.01 7.65
CA HIS A 332 1.53 -27.59 9.03
C HIS A 332 0.96 -28.58 10.06
N HIS A 333 -0.07 -29.35 9.71
CA HIS A 333 -0.58 -30.43 10.55
C HIS A 333 0.44 -31.57 10.78
N SER A 334 1.42 -31.71 9.89
CA SER A 334 2.54 -32.64 10.05
C SER A 334 3.75 -31.97 10.73
N ALA A 335 3.79 -30.64 10.80
CA ALA A 335 4.86 -29.87 11.44
C ALA A 335 4.55 -29.57 12.92
N ALA A 336 3.27 -29.44 13.29
CA ALA A 336 2.85 -29.30 14.67
C ALA A 336 2.90 -30.67 15.39
N SER A 337 3.46 -30.68 16.59
CA SER A 337 3.45 -31.86 17.44
C SER A 337 2.01 -32.33 17.69
N GLN A 338 1.77 -33.64 17.74
CA GLN A 338 0.49 -34.23 18.15
C GLN A 338 -0.01 -33.75 19.53
N PHE A 339 0.88 -33.17 20.34
CA PHE A 339 0.56 -32.63 21.65
C PHE A 339 -0.02 -31.22 21.61
N ILE A 340 0.14 -30.49 20.50
CA ILE A 340 -0.44 -29.15 20.31
C ILE A 340 -1.78 -29.32 19.61
N ARG A 341 -2.87 -29.01 20.31
CA ARG A 341 -4.20 -28.95 19.69
C ARG A 341 -4.28 -27.73 18.78
N PRO A 342 -4.58 -27.88 17.48
CA PRO A 342 -4.90 -26.73 16.64
C PRO A 342 -6.09 -25.99 17.23
N CYS A 343 -5.93 -24.69 17.48
CA CYS A 343 -7.05 -23.85 17.89
C CYS A 343 -7.92 -23.51 16.66
N ASP A 344 -9.18 -23.20 16.90
CA ASP A 344 -10.01 -22.55 15.89
C ASP A 344 -9.30 -21.27 15.40
N PRO A 345 -9.46 -20.91 14.12
CA PRO A 345 -8.91 -19.69 13.59
C PRO A 345 -9.45 -18.48 14.36
N PRO A 346 -8.65 -17.40 14.48
CA PRO A 346 -9.04 -16.25 15.28
C PRO A 346 -10.35 -15.64 14.76
N LYS A 347 -11.18 -15.14 15.66
CA LYS A 347 -12.37 -14.36 15.32
C LYS A 347 -11.96 -12.93 15.01
N VAL A 348 -12.23 -12.47 13.79
CA VAL A 348 -12.01 -11.06 13.41
C VAL A 348 -13.16 -10.22 13.94
N VAL A 349 -12.83 -9.20 14.73
CA VAL A 349 -13.78 -8.20 15.24
C VAL A 349 -13.40 -6.85 14.66
N ARG A 350 -14.41 -6.03 14.35
CA ARG A 350 -14.22 -4.64 13.94
C ARG A 350 -14.71 -3.73 15.07
N TYR A 351 -13.93 -2.70 15.35
CA TYR A 351 -14.27 -1.67 16.32
C TYR A 351 -14.16 -0.30 15.66
N ASN A 352 -15.20 0.53 15.82
CA ASN A 352 -15.21 1.90 15.33
C ASN A 352 -14.80 2.82 16.47
N ILE A 353 -13.62 3.44 16.36
CA ILE A 353 -13.07 4.27 17.42
C ILE A 353 -13.74 5.64 17.52
N ASP A 354 -14.22 6.17 16.39
CA ASP A 354 -14.85 7.50 16.33
C ASP A 354 -16.21 7.51 17.04
N GLU A 355 -16.92 6.38 17.05
CA GLU A 355 -18.19 6.23 17.79
C GLU A 355 -17.96 6.16 19.31
N ALA A 356 -16.78 5.71 19.74
CA ALA A 356 -16.44 5.57 21.15
C ALA A 356 -15.89 6.86 21.79
N GLU A 357 -15.26 7.74 21.01
CA GLU A 357 -14.86 9.07 21.51
C GLU A 357 -16.09 9.90 21.93
N PHE A 358 -17.28 9.69 21.34
CA PHE A 358 -18.53 10.30 21.80
C PHE A 358 -19.03 9.77 23.16
N GLU A 359 -18.71 8.53 23.53
CA GLU A 359 -19.08 7.96 24.84
C GLU A 359 -18.07 8.28 25.94
N MET A 360 -16.81 8.60 25.59
CA MET A 360 -15.74 8.87 26.57
C MET A 360 -15.61 10.34 27.00
N ILE A 361 -16.42 11.26 26.45
CA ILE A 361 -16.49 12.64 26.95
C ILE A 361 -17.32 12.66 28.24
N ASP A 362 -16.63 12.74 29.37
CA ASP A 362 -17.22 13.08 30.67
C ASP A 362 -17.93 14.46 30.57
N PRO A 363 -19.24 14.56 30.84
CA PRO A 363 -19.98 15.82 30.80
C PRO A 363 -19.43 16.90 31.75
N SER A 364 -18.55 16.54 32.70
CA SER A 364 -17.96 17.45 33.68
C SER A 364 -16.69 18.20 33.22
N GLN A 365 -16.16 17.91 32.03
CA GLN A 365 -14.90 18.52 31.53
C GLN A 365 -15.07 19.53 30.36
N SER A 366 -16.24 20.13 30.18
CA SER A 366 -16.54 21.06 29.07
C SER A 366 -16.11 22.53 29.30
N ASN A 367 -14.95 22.79 29.90
CA ASN A 367 -14.48 24.15 30.18
C ASN A 367 -13.04 24.47 29.72
N HIS A 368 -12.61 23.92 28.59
CA HIS A 368 -11.45 24.44 27.87
C HIS A 368 -11.79 24.69 26.39
N PRO A 369 -11.41 25.86 25.83
CA PRO A 369 -11.62 26.14 24.42
C PRO A 369 -10.77 25.16 23.61
N GLN A 370 -11.43 24.35 22.78
CA GLN A 370 -10.77 23.49 21.81
C GLN A 370 -9.83 24.33 20.93
N PRO A 371 -8.57 23.92 20.72
CA PRO A 371 -7.83 24.42 19.58
C PRO A 371 -8.51 23.88 18.32
N ASN A 372 -9.00 24.81 17.48
CA ASN A 372 -9.57 24.53 16.17
C ASN A 372 -8.69 23.53 15.38
N PRO A 373 -9.28 22.66 14.54
CA PRO A 373 -8.51 21.82 13.64
C PRO A 373 -7.67 22.73 12.72
N PRO A 374 -6.39 22.42 12.47
CA PRO A 374 -5.60 23.21 11.55
C PRO A 374 -6.13 22.99 10.13
N LEU A 375 -6.85 24.00 9.64
CA LEU A 375 -7.24 24.15 8.25
C LEU A 375 -6.04 24.68 7.45
N SER A 376 -5.09 23.81 7.12
CA SER A 376 -4.14 24.00 6.00
C SER A 376 -3.21 22.80 5.87
N SER A 377 -3.34 22.05 4.78
CA SER A 377 -2.29 21.16 4.29
C SER A 377 -1.04 21.99 3.96
N PRO A 378 0.16 21.50 4.27
CA PRO A 378 0.94 20.93 3.18
C PRO A 378 1.74 19.65 3.53
N THR A 379 1.95 18.83 2.50
CA THR A 379 2.99 17.78 2.38
C THR A 379 2.89 16.54 3.30
N ALA A 380 2.06 15.58 2.89
CA ALA A 380 2.11 14.21 3.37
C ALA A 380 3.32 13.46 2.77
N SER A 381 4.32 13.16 3.60
CA SER A 381 5.49 12.33 3.32
C SER A 381 5.10 10.87 3.06
N ARG A 382 5.61 10.28 1.99
CA ARG A 382 5.31 8.91 1.54
C ARG A 382 6.35 7.92 2.08
N HIS A 383 5.93 6.88 2.80
CA HIS A 383 6.82 5.77 3.13
C HIS A 383 6.17 4.40 3.09
N HIS A 384 7.02 3.41 2.82
CA HIS A 384 6.73 2.00 2.99
C HIS A 384 6.50 1.72 4.47
N TYR A 385 5.34 1.14 4.77
CA TYR A 385 4.96 0.72 6.10
C TYR A 385 5.38 -0.73 6.34
N PRO A 386 5.65 -1.12 7.60
CA PRO A 386 5.75 -2.54 7.92
C PRO A 386 4.44 -3.20 7.49
N GLN A 387 4.53 -4.08 6.50
CA GLN A 387 3.42 -4.89 6.05
C GLN A 387 2.96 -5.74 7.25
N THR A 388 1.66 -5.68 7.58
CA THR A 388 1.07 -6.68 8.47
C THR A 388 1.00 -8.00 7.70
N PHE A 389 2.11 -8.73 7.67
CA PHE A 389 2.10 -10.15 7.36
C PHE A 389 1.48 -10.86 8.56
N LEU A 390 0.18 -11.11 8.50
CA LEU A 390 -0.48 -12.11 9.33
C LEU A 390 -0.11 -13.51 8.79
N TYR A 391 1.18 -13.88 8.82
CA TYR A 391 1.67 -15.26 8.95
C TYR A 391 3.21 -15.27 9.05
N GLY A 392 3.78 -16.07 9.96
CA GLY A 392 5.22 -16.38 9.94
C GLY A 392 5.82 -16.84 11.27
N LEU A 393 5.48 -16.18 12.39
CA LEU A 393 5.92 -16.59 13.74
C LEU A 393 4.90 -16.23 14.84
N PHE A 394 4.20 -15.10 14.69
CA PHE A 394 3.27 -14.58 15.70
C PHE A 394 2.04 -15.47 15.93
N LEU A 395 1.46 -16.03 14.87
CA LEU A 395 0.26 -16.85 15.00
C LEU A 395 0.54 -18.19 15.70
N MET A 396 1.74 -18.77 15.52
CA MET A 396 2.12 -20.00 16.23
C MET A 396 2.27 -19.76 17.73
N HIS A 397 2.83 -18.62 18.15
CA HIS A 397 2.85 -18.22 19.56
C HIS A 397 1.44 -17.98 20.10
N ALA A 398 0.57 -17.31 19.34
CA ALA A 398 -0.83 -17.13 19.72
C ALA A 398 -1.55 -18.47 19.92
N MET A 399 -1.39 -19.41 18.99
CA MET A 399 -1.94 -20.77 19.11
C MET A 399 -1.40 -21.51 20.34
N LEU A 400 -0.11 -21.34 20.67
CA LEU A 400 0.47 -21.93 21.87
C LEU A 400 -0.14 -21.36 23.16
N TYR A 401 -0.35 -20.04 23.22
CA TYR A 401 -1.04 -19.41 24.35
C TYR A 401 -2.49 -19.90 24.48
N CYS A 402 -3.22 -19.96 23.37
CA CYS A 402 -4.58 -20.50 23.35
C CYS A 402 -4.62 -21.97 23.80
N HIS A 403 -3.64 -22.79 23.39
CA HIS A 403 -3.50 -24.18 23.83
C HIS A 403 -3.37 -24.30 25.36
N PHE A 404 -2.67 -23.37 26.00
CA PHE A 404 -2.55 -23.30 27.47
C PHE A 404 -3.69 -22.53 28.17
N GLY A 405 -4.77 -22.19 27.45
CA GLY A 405 -5.98 -21.61 28.03
C GLY A 405 -5.94 -20.08 28.18
N TYR A 406 -5.02 -19.39 27.51
CA TYR A 406 -5.02 -17.92 27.45
C TYR A 406 -5.93 -17.42 26.33
N ALA A 407 -6.70 -16.37 26.59
CA ALA A 407 -7.30 -15.57 25.53
C ALA A 407 -6.23 -14.68 24.90
N VAL A 408 -6.10 -14.74 23.56
CA VAL A 408 -5.15 -13.91 22.82
C VAL A 408 -5.91 -12.85 22.02
N PHE A 409 -5.53 -11.59 22.22
CA PHE A 409 -6.08 -10.44 21.52
C PHE A 409 -4.98 -9.79 20.67
N LEU A 410 -5.29 -9.52 19.41
CA LEU A 410 -4.42 -8.83 18.45
C LEU A 410 -5.22 -7.68 17.85
N CYS A 411 -4.59 -6.52 17.71
CA CYS A 411 -5.26 -5.29 17.29
C CYS A 411 -4.36 -4.44 16.39
N ASP A 412 -4.86 -4.14 15.19
CA ASP A 412 -4.30 -3.09 14.36
C ASP A 412 -4.85 -1.74 14.84
N CYS A 413 -4.03 -0.96 15.53
CA CYS A 413 -4.35 0.39 16.03
C CYS A 413 -4.11 1.46 14.96
N ARG A 414 -4.59 2.70 15.16
CA ARG A 414 -4.14 3.87 14.37
C ARG A 414 -2.62 3.92 14.35
N GLY A 415 -2.04 4.18 13.17
CA GLY A 415 -0.61 3.98 12.92
C GLY A 415 -0.25 2.75 12.08
N SER A 416 -1.11 1.72 12.05
CA SER A 416 -0.86 0.53 11.22
C SER A 416 -0.99 0.79 9.72
N ALA A 417 -0.43 -0.12 8.91
CA ALA A 417 -0.53 -0.11 7.46
C ALA A 417 -1.94 -0.48 6.94
N ASN A 418 -2.10 -0.50 5.61
CA ASN A 418 -3.26 -1.02 4.86
C ASN A 418 -4.57 -0.21 5.03
N ARG A 419 -4.49 1.01 5.57
CA ARG A 419 -5.63 1.92 5.78
C ARG A 419 -5.35 3.36 5.32
N GLY A 420 -4.35 3.55 4.46
CA GLY A 420 -3.95 4.87 3.93
C GLY A 420 -3.07 5.72 4.87
N ILE A 421 -2.48 6.78 4.31
CA ILE A 421 -1.49 7.64 4.99
C ILE A 421 -2.08 8.39 6.19
N LEU A 422 -3.36 8.77 6.13
CA LEU A 422 -3.99 9.51 7.24
C LEU A 422 -4.18 8.59 8.45
N PHE A 423 -4.56 7.34 8.22
CA PHE A 423 -4.68 6.35 9.28
C PHE A 423 -3.31 6.03 9.90
N ALA A 424 -2.29 5.80 9.06
CA ALA A 424 -0.92 5.57 9.51
C ALA A 424 -0.28 6.81 10.17
N GLY A 425 -0.67 8.02 9.75
CA GLY A 425 -0.09 9.29 10.20
C GLY A 425 -0.44 9.69 11.63
N HIS A 426 -1.37 9.00 12.30
CA HIS A 426 -1.76 9.33 13.67
C HIS A 426 -0.59 9.29 14.66
N ILE A 427 0.39 8.41 14.42
CA ILE A 427 1.56 8.21 15.28
C ILE A 427 2.69 9.20 15.01
N LYS A 428 2.53 10.08 14.00
CA LYS A 428 3.49 11.15 13.71
C LYS A 428 3.66 12.00 14.97
N ASP A 429 4.91 12.13 15.38
CA ASP A 429 5.40 12.86 16.55
C ASP A 429 4.85 12.34 17.91
N ARG A 430 4.22 11.15 17.93
CA ARG A 430 3.47 10.61 19.08
C ARG A 430 3.56 9.08 19.19
N LEU A 431 4.69 8.49 18.80
CA LEU A 431 4.91 7.04 18.84
C LEU A 431 4.62 6.47 20.24
N GLY A 432 3.78 5.43 20.34
CA GLY A 432 3.46 4.74 21.59
C GLY A 432 2.36 5.38 22.43
N GLN A 433 1.76 6.48 21.97
CA GLN A 433 0.69 7.18 22.68
C GLN A 433 -0.68 6.82 22.10
N VAL A 434 -0.90 7.08 20.80
CA VAL A 434 -2.20 6.88 20.15
C VAL A 434 -2.55 5.40 20.10
N GLU A 435 -1.56 4.56 19.84
CA GLU A 435 -1.74 3.12 19.66
C GLU A 435 -2.21 2.44 20.94
N LEU A 436 -1.72 2.86 22.10
CA LEU A 436 -2.14 2.27 23.38
C LEU A 436 -3.54 2.69 23.80
N ASN A 437 -3.95 3.93 23.50
CA ASN A 437 -5.34 4.35 23.70
C ASN A 437 -6.29 3.46 22.90
N ASP A 438 -5.99 3.26 21.61
CA ASP A 438 -6.77 2.41 20.72
C ASP A 438 -6.79 0.95 21.20
N HIS A 439 -5.63 0.42 21.60
CA HIS A 439 -5.50 -0.96 22.08
C HIS A 439 -6.34 -1.19 23.33
N VAL A 440 -6.32 -0.26 24.30
CA VAL A 440 -7.08 -0.40 25.56
C VAL A 440 -8.59 -0.29 25.30
N ALA A 441 -9.00 0.65 24.45
CA ALA A 441 -10.41 0.82 24.08
C ALA A 441 -10.96 -0.44 23.41
N PHE A 442 -10.23 -0.97 22.43
CA PHE A 442 -10.65 -2.17 21.71
C PHE A 442 -10.57 -3.43 22.60
N LEU A 443 -9.54 -3.56 23.46
CA LEU A 443 -9.48 -4.65 24.45
C LEU A 443 -10.73 -4.68 25.34
N LYS A 444 -11.15 -3.53 25.88
CA LYS A 444 -12.38 -3.43 26.69
C LYS A 444 -13.62 -3.82 25.90
N HIS A 445 -13.73 -3.37 24.65
CA HIS A 445 -14.83 -3.72 23.77
C HIS A 445 -14.89 -5.24 23.50
N VAL A 446 -13.75 -5.88 23.20
CA VAL A 446 -13.69 -7.33 22.98
C VAL A 446 -14.00 -8.09 24.26
N ALA A 447 -13.47 -7.65 25.40
CA ALA A 447 -13.77 -8.27 26.68
C ALA A 447 -15.27 -8.27 26.98
N ASN A 448 -15.93 -7.12 26.80
CA ASN A 448 -17.37 -6.99 27.03
C ASN A 448 -18.21 -7.80 26.03
N SER A 449 -17.88 -7.71 24.73
CA SER A 449 -18.67 -8.35 23.67
C SER A 449 -18.51 -9.87 23.60
N THR A 450 -17.38 -10.41 24.05
CA THR A 450 -17.10 -11.86 23.98
C THR A 450 -17.28 -12.57 25.31
N GLY A 451 -17.08 -11.89 26.44
CA GLY A 451 -17.02 -12.52 27.76
C GLY A 451 -15.82 -13.45 27.96
N LEU A 452 -14.86 -13.51 27.02
CA LEU A 452 -13.73 -14.43 27.06
C LEU A 452 -12.50 -13.86 27.78
N ILE A 453 -12.45 -12.55 27.99
CA ILE A 453 -11.28 -11.86 28.54
C ILE A 453 -11.56 -11.44 29.97
N ASP A 454 -10.82 -12.03 30.91
CA ASP A 454 -10.77 -11.59 32.29
C ASP A 454 -9.88 -10.34 32.42
N MET A 455 -10.52 -9.17 32.49
CA MET A 455 -9.83 -7.88 32.58
C MET A 455 -8.98 -7.70 33.85
N SER A 456 -9.12 -8.58 34.86
CA SER A 456 -8.25 -8.56 36.06
C SER A 456 -6.89 -9.22 35.86
N ARG A 457 -6.70 -9.97 34.75
CA ARG A 457 -5.51 -10.78 34.47
C ARG A 457 -4.95 -10.56 33.05
N VAL A 458 -4.94 -9.31 32.59
CA VAL A 458 -4.41 -8.96 31.27
C VAL A 458 -2.89 -8.81 31.33
N ALA A 459 -2.20 -9.42 30.37
CA ALA A 459 -0.79 -9.19 30.11
C ALA A 459 -0.58 -8.69 28.67
N ILE A 460 0.46 -7.88 28.44
CA ILE A 460 0.86 -7.43 27.10
C ILE A 460 2.28 -7.90 26.81
N THR A 461 2.48 -8.38 25.58
CA THR A 461 3.78 -8.85 25.10
C THR A 461 4.01 -8.40 23.67
N GLY A 462 5.26 -8.08 23.33
CA GLY A 462 5.61 -7.65 21.98
C GLY A 462 7.11 -7.64 21.73
N TYR A 463 7.48 -7.69 20.45
CA TYR A 463 8.87 -7.63 19.98
C TYR A 463 9.12 -6.30 19.24
N SER A 464 10.32 -5.74 19.31
CA SER A 464 10.69 -4.49 18.63
C SER A 464 9.74 -3.34 19.04
N TYR A 465 9.03 -2.72 18.09
CA TYR A 465 8.02 -1.69 18.39
C TYR A 465 6.94 -2.20 19.37
N GLY A 466 6.55 -3.47 19.28
CA GLY A 466 5.64 -4.08 20.25
C GLY A 466 6.25 -4.16 21.65
N GLY A 467 7.57 -4.35 21.76
CA GLY A 467 8.28 -4.29 23.04
C GLY A 467 8.29 -2.87 23.63
N TYR A 468 8.49 -1.85 22.78
CA TYR A 468 8.35 -0.45 23.18
C TYR A 468 6.93 -0.17 23.69
N MET A 469 5.89 -0.54 22.93
CA MET A 469 4.49 -0.43 23.36
C MET A 469 4.21 -1.17 24.66
N SER A 470 4.81 -2.35 24.86
CA SER A 470 4.72 -3.11 26.11
C SER A 470 5.26 -2.31 27.31
N LEU A 471 6.44 -1.67 27.19
CA LEU A 471 6.97 -0.82 28.26
C LEU A 471 6.11 0.44 28.49
N MET A 472 5.65 1.09 27.41
CA MET A 472 4.73 2.22 27.49
C MET A 472 3.42 1.84 28.18
N ALA A 473 2.90 0.63 27.94
CA ALA A 473 1.73 0.11 28.61
C ALA A 473 1.96 -0.09 30.12
N ALA A 474 3.15 -0.56 30.52
CA ALA A 474 3.53 -0.65 31.93
C ALA A 474 3.52 0.72 32.63
N MET A 475 3.96 1.77 31.93
CA MET A 475 4.05 3.12 32.47
C MET A 475 2.70 3.83 32.55
N HIS A 476 1.90 3.77 31.47
CA HIS A 476 0.68 4.57 31.35
C HIS A 476 -0.61 3.80 31.70
N TYR A 477 -0.59 2.46 31.62
CA TYR A 477 -1.78 1.62 31.78
C TYR A 477 -1.53 0.46 32.76
N SER A 478 -0.75 0.70 33.82
CA SER A 478 -0.50 -0.27 34.90
C SER A 478 -1.76 -0.76 35.62
N HIS A 479 -2.85 -0.01 35.53
CA HIS A 479 -4.17 -0.38 36.05
C HIS A 479 -4.94 -1.36 35.11
N ILE A 480 -4.51 -1.49 33.85
CA ILE A 480 -5.06 -2.44 32.87
C ILE A 480 -4.16 -3.68 32.78
N TYR A 481 -2.85 -3.50 32.63
CA TYR A 481 -1.91 -4.59 32.37
C TYR A 481 -1.20 -5.03 33.65
N ARG A 482 -1.47 -6.26 34.08
CA ARG A 482 -0.89 -6.86 35.29
C ARG A 482 0.54 -7.36 35.10
N ALA A 483 0.89 -7.71 33.86
CA ALA A 483 2.22 -8.16 33.49
C ALA A 483 2.59 -7.67 32.10
N VAL A 484 3.88 -7.42 31.89
CA VAL A 484 4.45 -6.92 30.64
C VAL A 484 5.68 -7.76 30.27
N VAL A 485 5.75 -8.21 29.02
CA VAL A 485 6.92 -8.88 28.45
C VAL A 485 7.39 -8.10 27.23
N ALA A 486 8.42 -7.28 27.42
CA ALA A 486 9.01 -6.47 26.35
C ALA A 486 10.25 -7.17 25.78
N CYS A 487 10.20 -7.53 24.50
CA CYS A 487 11.32 -8.17 23.80
C CYS A 487 11.97 -7.20 22.82
N SER A 488 13.29 -7.02 22.94
CA SER A 488 14.08 -6.08 22.10
C SER A 488 13.42 -4.71 21.89
N PRO A 489 12.95 -4.03 22.97
CA PRO A 489 12.27 -2.75 22.85
C PRO A 489 13.24 -1.63 22.42
N VAL A 490 12.74 -0.66 21.66
CA VAL A 490 13.36 0.67 21.64
C VAL A 490 13.04 1.32 22.99
N VAL A 491 14.07 1.69 23.75
CA VAL A 491 13.90 2.31 25.09
C VAL A 491 14.20 3.80 25.10
N ASP A 492 14.90 4.28 24.07
CA ASP A 492 15.21 5.68 23.86
C ASP A 492 15.42 5.89 22.36
N TRP A 493 14.59 6.76 21.78
CA TRP A 493 14.55 7.03 20.34
C TRP A 493 15.82 7.73 19.84
N ILE A 494 16.63 8.36 20.71
CA ILE A 494 17.89 8.98 20.29
C ILE A 494 18.94 7.97 19.80
N TYR A 495 18.84 6.71 20.25
CA TYR A 495 19.77 5.65 19.87
C TYR A 495 19.31 4.82 18.68
N TYR A 496 18.11 5.06 18.17
CA TYR A 496 17.61 4.36 16.98
C TYR A 496 18.00 5.10 15.70
N ASP A 497 17.89 4.43 14.55
CA ASP A 497 18.47 4.96 13.31
C ASP A 497 17.75 6.22 12.81
N THR A 498 18.46 7.05 12.04
CA THR A 498 17.96 8.33 11.52
C THR A 498 16.76 8.15 10.59
N ALA A 499 16.81 7.14 9.71
CA ALA A 499 15.81 6.96 8.67
C ALA A 499 14.45 6.55 9.25
N TYR A 500 14.43 5.72 10.29
CA TYR A 500 13.20 5.37 10.98
C TYR A 500 12.75 6.51 11.90
N THR A 501 13.63 6.97 12.78
CA THR A 501 13.23 7.85 13.89
C THR A 501 12.85 9.24 13.38
N GLU A 502 13.64 9.84 12.50
CA GLU A 502 13.38 11.20 12.00
C GLU A 502 12.13 11.25 11.10
N ARG A 503 11.76 10.14 10.47
CA ARG A 503 10.50 10.02 9.71
C ARG A 503 9.29 10.23 10.62
N TYR A 504 9.27 9.54 11.76
CA TYR A 504 8.13 9.55 12.66
C TYR A 504 8.17 10.67 13.68
N LEU A 505 9.33 11.03 14.23
CA LEU A 505 9.46 12.01 15.31
C LEU A 505 10.07 13.35 14.87
N GLY A 506 10.60 13.44 13.64
CA GLY A 506 11.37 14.60 13.20
C GLY A 506 12.78 14.62 13.80
N LEU A 507 13.49 15.72 13.57
CA LEU A 507 14.86 15.89 14.09
C LEU A 507 14.82 16.13 15.61
N PRO A 508 15.69 15.49 16.42
CA PRO A 508 15.67 15.65 17.88
C PRO A 508 15.83 17.11 18.35
N ARG A 509 16.56 17.92 17.58
CA ARG A 509 16.76 19.36 17.86
C ARG A 509 15.52 20.21 17.58
N GLU A 510 14.70 19.79 16.62
CA GLU A 510 13.51 20.53 16.17
C GLU A 510 12.25 20.09 16.93
N ASN A 511 12.21 18.82 17.36
CA ASN A 511 11.07 18.24 18.07
C ASN A 511 11.51 17.45 19.32
N PRO A 512 12.17 18.08 20.30
CA PRO A 512 12.66 17.38 21.49
C PRO A 512 11.52 16.74 22.29
N THR A 513 10.36 17.38 22.36
CA THR A 513 9.18 16.86 23.10
C THR A 513 8.66 15.53 22.58
N ALA A 514 8.89 15.19 21.30
CA ALA A 514 8.48 13.89 20.77
C ALA A 514 9.44 12.76 21.17
N TYR A 515 10.64 13.09 21.66
CA TYR A 515 11.65 12.12 22.10
C TYR A 515 11.63 11.87 23.61
N TRP A 516 11.10 12.79 24.43
CA TRP A 516 11.21 12.78 25.90
C TRP A 516 9.87 12.72 26.65
#